data_AF-A0A453CHX1-F1
#
_entry.id   AF-A0A453CHX1-F1
#
_cell.length_a   1.000
_cell.length_b   1.000
_cell.length_c   1.000
_cell.angle_alpha   90.00
_cell.angle_beta   90.00
_cell.angle_gamma   90.00
#
_symmetry.space_group_name_H-M   'P 1'
#
loop_
_entity.id
_entity.type
_entity.pdbx_description
1 polymer ?
#
loop_
_entity_poly.entity_id
_entity_poly.type
_entity_poly.pdbx_seq_one_letter_code
_entity_poly.pdbx_strand_id
1 'polypeptide(L)' 'MWKGEVQKGLPGWEEREKEHLGEELSDVLLYLIRLSDMCGVDLGDAALKKIVKNAVKYPAPSKSA' A
#
# COMPACT_ATOMS: atom_id res chain seq x y z
N MET A 1 9.10 18.90 5.71
CA MET A 1 10.08 17.82 5.95
C MET A 1 9.28 16.60 6.36
N TRP A 2 9.49 15.45 5.72
CA TRP A 2 8.75 14.21 6.02
C TRP A 2 8.98 13.74 7.46
N LYS A 3 7.97 13.16 8.13
CA LYS A 3 8.00 12.83 9.58
C LYS A 3 8.85 11.61 9.96
N GLY A 4 9.52 10.95 9.01
CA GLY A 4 10.39 9.80 9.29
C GLY A 4 9.60 8.56 9.69
N GLU A 5 10.01 7.88 10.77
CA GLU A 5 9.31 6.70 11.30
C GLU A 5 8.04 7.12 12.05
N VAL A 6 6.90 6.55 11.64
CA VAL A 6 5.58 6.89 12.20
C VAL A 6 4.92 5.65 12.80
N GLN A 7 4.26 5.81 13.95
CA GLN A 7 3.52 4.72 14.57
C GLN A 7 2.24 4.41 13.79
N LYS A 8 1.86 3.12 13.76
CA LYS A 8 0.60 2.69 13.16
C LYS A 8 -0.57 3.40 13.85
N GLY A 9 -1.49 3.94 13.06
CA GLY A 9 -2.66 4.67 13.55
C GLY A 9 -2.43 6.17 13.76
N LEU A 10 -1.21 6.67 13.52
CA LEU A 10 -0.88 8.10 13.52
C LEU A 10 -1.35 8.83 14.80
N PRO A 11 -1.02 8.31 16.01
CA PRO A 11 -1.41 8.97 17.25
C PRO A 11 -0.78 10.37 17.35
N GLY A 12 -1.57 11.36 17.77
CA GLY A 12 -1.11 12.74 17.93
C GLY A 12 -0.93 13.52 16.62
N TRP A 13 -1.44 13.01 15.49
CA TRP A 13 -1.48 13.74 14.23
C TRP A 13 -2.73 14.63 14.17
N GLU A 14 -2.50 15.87 13.75
CA GLU A 14 -3.58 16.81 13.44
C GLU A 14 -4.31 16.40 12.15
N GLU A 15 -5.57 16.81 12.00
CA GLU A 15 -6.37 16.43 10.83
C GLU A 15 -5.74 16.92 9.51
N ARG A 16 -5.15 18.11 9.49
CA ARG A 16 -4.44 18.62 8.30
C ARG A 16 -3.23 17.75 7.91
N GLU A 17 -2.56 17.13 8.88
CA GLU A 17 -1.42 16.26 8.61
C GLU A 17 -1.89 14.93 8.00
N LYS A 18 -3.04 14.42 8.45
CA LYS A 18 -3.66 13.22 7.87
C LYS A 18 -4.20 13.47 6.47
N GLU A 19 -4.79 14.65 6.25
CA GLU A 19 -5.25 15.09 4.93
C GLU A 19 -4.08 15.15 3.95
N HIS A 20 -3.00 15.84 4.32
CA HIS A 20 -1.80 15.93 3.49
C HIS A 20 -1.16 14.55 3.22
N LEU A 21 -1.12 13.67 4.22
CA LEU A 21 -0.70 12.27 3.98
C LEU A 21 -1.61 11.56 2.98
N GLY A 22 -2.91 11.79 3.05
CA GLY A 22 -3.88 11.25 2.09
C GLY A 22 -3.63 11.73 0.67
N GLU A 23 -3.25 12.99 0.49
CA GLU A 23 -2.86 13.56 -0.81
C GLU A 23 -1.62 12.84 -1.38
N GLU A 24 -0.55 12.73 -0.58
CA GLU A 24 0.70 12.07 -1.01
C GLU A 24 0.48 10.57 -1.34
N LEU A 25 -0.34 9.87 -0.55
CA LEU A 25 -0.72 8.49 -0.84
C LEU A 25 -1.54 8.38 -2.14
N SER A 26 -2.41 9.36 -2.39
CA SER A 26 -3.22 9.44 -3.61
C SER A 26 -2.35 9.69 -4.83
N ASP A 27 -1.36 10.58 -4.74
CA ASP A 27 -0.41 10.84 -5.84
C ASP A 27 0.36 9.59 -6.22
N VAL A 28 0.87 8.84 -5.24
CA VAL A 28 1.54 7.54 -5.49
C VAL A 28 0.60 6.56 -6.20
N LEU A 29 -0.65 6.46 -5.74
CA LEU A 29 -1.64 5.57 -6.36
C LEU A 29 -1.95 5.99 -7.80
N LEU A 30 -2.18 7.27 -8.05
CA LEU A 30 -2.51 7.81 -9.37
C LEU A 30 -1.35 7.61 -10.35
N TYR A 31 -0.11 7.87 -9.91
CA TYR A 31 1.07 7.58 -10.71
C TYR A 31 1.21 6.09 -11.03
N LEU A 32 0.93 5.20 -10.06
CA LEU A 32 1.01 3.76 -10.28
C LEU A 32 -0.04 3.27 -11.29
N ILE A 33 -1.28 3.76 -11.19
CA ILE A 33 -2.34 3.48 -12.17
C ILE A 33 -1.90 3.95 -13.55
N ARG A 34 -1.44 5.20 -13.68
CA ARG A 34 -0.98 5.73 -14.95
C ARG A 34 0.18 4.95 -15.54
N LEU A 35 1.15 4.56 -14.71
CA LEU A 35 2.28 3.75 -15.15
C LEU A 35 1.82 2.37 -15.63
N SER A 36 0.88 1.73 -14.94
CA SER A 36 0.34 0.44 -15.37
C SER A 36 -0.33 0.50 -16.73
N ASP A 37 -1.12 1.55 -16.99
CA ASP A 37 -1.75 1.83 -18.28
C ASP A 37 -0.70 2.02 -19.39
N MET A 38 0.31 2.86 -19.14
CA MET A 38 1.43 3.07 -20.07
C MET A 38 2.23 1.80 -20.38
N CYS A 39 2.33 0.88 -19.42
CA CYS A 39 3.01 -0.39 -19.60
C CYS A 39 2.10 -1.52 -20.13
N GLY A 40 0.80 -1.29 -20.32
CA GLY A 40 -0.16 -2.33 -20.72
C GLY A 40 -0.32 -3.43 -19.68
N VAL A 41 -0.16 -3.12 -18.40
CA VAL A 41 -0.28 -4.06 -17.29
C VAL A 41 -1.64 -3.91 -16.64
N ASP A 42 -2.40 -5.01 -16.57
CA ASP A 42 -3.57 -5.08 -15.67
C ASP A 42 -3.06 -5.13 -14.22
N LEU A 43 -3.06 -3.97 -13.57
CA LEU A 43 -2.59 -3.81 -12.19
C LEU A 43 -3.42 -4.64 -11.20
N GLY A 44 -4.72 -4.80 -11.44
CA GLY A 44 -5.62 -5.55 -10.57
C GLY A 44 -5.30 -7.04 -10.60
N ASP A 45 -5.20 -7.62 -11.79
CA ASP A 45 -4.80 -9.02 -11.98
C ASP A 45 -3.38 -9.29 -11.45
N ALA A 46 -2.43 -8.38 -11.71
CA ALA A 46 -1.07 -8.48 -11.20
C ALA A 46 -1.03 -8.48 -9.65
N ALA A 47 -1.83 -7.64 -9.00
CA ALA A 47 -1.96 -7.60 -7.55
C ALA A 47 -2.53 -8.91 -6.98
N LEU A 48 -3.60 -9.45 -7.59
CA LEU A 48 -4.19 -10.72 -7.17
C LEU A 48 -3.20 -11.89 -7.28
N LYS A 49 -2.49 -11.99 -8.41
CA LYS A 49 -1.42 -12.99 -8.61
C LYS A 49 -0.31 -12.84 -7.56
N LYS A 50 0.03 -11.61 -7.18
CA LYS A 50 1.05 -11.34 -6.17
C LYS A 50 0.61 -11.76 -4.77
N ILE A 51 -0.66 -11.56 -4.41
CA ILE A 51 -1.23 -12.03 -3.13
C ILE A 51 -1.11 -13.55 -3.02
N VAL A 52 -1.50 -14.30 -4.06
CA VAL A 52 -1.39 -15.77 -4.07
C VAL A 52 0.07 -16.23 -3.93
N LYS A 53 0.99 -15.62 -4.69
CA LYS A 53 2.43 -15.90 -4.58
C LYS A 53 2.97 -15.62 -3.16
N ASN A 54 2.51 -14.55 -2.53
CA ASN A 54 2.91 -14.20 -1.17
C ASN A 54 2.39 -15.19 -0.13
N ALA A 55 1.17 -15.71 -0.29
CA ALA A 55 0.62 -16.72 0.61
C ALA A 55 1.43 -18.04 0.58
N VAL A 56 1.94 -18.43 -0.60
CA VAL A 56 2.84 -19.59 -0.73
C VAL A 56 4.20 -19.29 -0.11
N LYS A 57 4.75 -18.08 -0.34
CA LYS A 57 6.07 -17.69 0.17
C LYS A 57 6.09 -17.47 1.69
N TYR A 58 5.01 -16.95 2.24
CA TYR A 58 4.86 -16.60 3.65
C TYR A 58 3.56 -17.24 4.17
N PRO A 59 3.57 -18.57 4.41
CA PRO A 59 2.40 -19.25 4.93
C PRO A 59 2.04 -18.70 6.31
N ALA A 60 0.74 -18.65 6.60
CA ALA A 60 0.27 -18.28 7.92
C ALA A 60 0.82 -19.28 8.96
N PRO A 61 1.18 -18.82 10.17
CA PRO A 61 1.56 -19.72 11.23
C PRO A 61 0.44 -20.73 11.46
N SER A 62 0.80 -22.02 11.59
CA SER A 62 -0.17 -23.05 11.91
C SER A 62 -0.82 -22.71 13.25
N LYS A 63 -2.16 -22.64 13.28
CA LYS A 63 -2.88 -22.70 14.56
C LYS A 63 -2.74 -24.12 15.08
N SER A 64 -1.66 -24.42 15.77
CA SER A 64 -1.60 -25.58 16.66
C SER A 64 -2.61 -25.32 17.79
N ALA A 65 -3.61 -26.19 17.87
CA ALA A 65 -4.59 -26.23 18.96
C ALA A 65 -3.93 -26.49 20.31
#